data_AF-A0A442S067-F1
#
_entry.id   AF-A0A442S067-F1
#
_cell.length_a   1.000
_cell.length_b   1.000
_cell.length_c   1.000
_cell.angle_alpha   90.00
_cell.angle_beta   90.00
_cell.angle_gamma   90.00
#
_symmetry.space_group_name_H-M   'P 1'
#
loop_
_entity.id
_entity.type
_entity.pdbx_description
1 polymer ?
#
loop_
_entity_poly.entity_id
_entity_poly.type
_entity_poly.pdbx_seq_one_letter_code
_entity_poly.pdbx_strand_id
1 'polypeptide(L)'
;TFFCHTLPFDRSSMTRWRSRMGEERIMVLLQESLSLAVKTGAMKPADTRQVIVDTTVQPKNVMFPTDAKLIHRARERLVRLAKRTGLHLRQSYVRVGKLALISHQRYAHAKQFKRANKALRKLKTYLGRTIRDIGRQIAGDQGLDA
;
A
#
# COMPACT_ATOMS: atom_id res chain seq x y z
N THR A 1 -19.24 -31.76 -20.52
CA THR A 1 -18.15 -31.78 -19.52
C THR A 1 -17.88 -30.35 -19.08
N PHE A 2 -18.34 -29.95 -17.89
CA PHE A 2 -18.38 -28.54 -17.44
C PHE A 2 -17.35 -28.18 -16.35
N PHE A 3 -16.46 -29.10 -15.97
CA PHE A 3 -15.48 -28.87 -14.91
C PHE A 3 -14.06 -29.11 -15.44
N CYS A 4 -13.27 -28.04 -15.51
CA CYS A 4 -11.83 -28.07 -15.85
C CYS A 4 -11.01 -27.75 -14.60
N HIS A 5 -10.14 -28.67 -14.20
CA HIS A 5 -9.24 -28.51 -13.04
C HIS A 5 -8.01 -27.67 -13.38
N THR A 6 -7.66 -27.59 -14.66
CA THR A 6 -6.50 -26.88 -15.17
C THR A 6 -6.98 -25.59 -15.83
N LEU A 7 -6.47 -24.45 -15.38
CA LEU A 7 -6.74 -23.18 -16.03
C LEU A 7 -6.04 -23.17 -17.40
N PRO A 8 -6.72 -22.77 -18.49
CA PRO A 8 -6.09 -22.69 -19.82
C PRO A 8 -4.94 -21.68 -19.87
N PHE A 9 -4.92 -20.73 -18.93
CA PHE A 9 -3.83 -19.78 -18.74
C PHE A 9 -3.58 -19.53 -17.26
N ASP A 10 -2.31 -19.34 -16.89
CA ASP A 10 -1.97 -18.84 -15.56
C ASP A 10 -2.51 -17.41 -15.37
N ARG A 11 -3.03 -17.09 -14.18
CA ARG A 11 -3.62 -15.76 -13.90
C ARG A 11 -2.64 -14.61 -14.12
N SER A 12 -1.35 -14.85 -13.97
CA SER A 12 -0.32 -13.83 -14.18
C SER A 12 0.10 -13.67 -15.66
N SER A 13 -0.41 -14.52 -16.55
CA SER A 13 -0.01 -14.55 -17.96
C SER A 13 -0.19 -13.20 -18.64
N MET A 14 -1.30 -12.49 -18.41
CA MET A 14 -1.56 -11.18 -19.03
C MET A 14 -0.65 -10.07 -18.48
N THR A 15 -0.39 -10.05 -17.18
CA THR A 15 0.50 -9.05 -16.55
C THR A 15 1.95 -9.26 -17.01
N ARG A 16 2.40 -10.51 -17.06
CA ARG A 16 3.74 -10.88 -17.57
C ARG A 16 3.84 -10.66 -19.08
N TRP A 17 2.80 -10.97 -19.85
CA TRP A 17 2.76 -10.77 -21.30
C TRP A 17 2.94 -9.31 -21.67
N ARG A 18 2.20 -8.38 -21.03
CA ARG A 18 2.39 -6.94 -21.26
C ARG A 18 3.82 -6.50 -20.98
N SER A 19 4.41 -6.99 -19.89
CA SER A 19 5.80 -6.68 -19.53
C SER A 19 6.82 -7.26 -20.52
N ARG A 20 6.59 -8.48 -21.04
CA ARG A 20 7.44 -9.11 -22.06
C ARG A 20 7.34 -8.45 -23.43
N MET A 21 6.16 -7.98 -23.81
CA MET A 21 5.94 -7.31 -25.09
C MET A 21 6.59 -5.92 -25.11
N GLY A 22 6.60 -5.23 -23.97
CA GLY A 22 7.11 -3.87 -23.89
C GLY A 22 6.22 -2.86 -24.60
N GLU A 23 6.50 -1.58 -24.39
CA GLU A 23 5.67 -0.47 -24.88
C GLU A 23 5.63 -0.41 -26.40
N GLU A 24 6.79 -0.50 -27.05
CA GLU A 24 6.93 -0.37 -28.51
C GLU A 24 6.07 -1.38 -29.28
N ARG A 25 6.11 -2.67 -28.89
CA ARG A 25 5.35 -3.72 -29.59
C ARG A 25 3.86 -3.62 -29.31
N ILE A 26 3.48 -3.20 -28.10
CA ILE A 26 2.07 -3.00 -27.73
C ILE A 26 1.48 -1.83 -28.52
N MET A 27 2.24 -0.76 -28.72
CA MET A 27 1.80 0.40 -29.50
C MET A 27 1.48 0.02 -30.94
N VAL A 28 2.33 -0.79 -31.59
CA VAL A 28 2.07 -1.29 -32.95
C VAL A 28 0.82 -2.16 -33.00
N LEU A 29 0.65 -3.05 -32.02
CA LEU A 29 -0.55 -3.89 -31.89
C LEU A 29 -1.84 -3.05 -31.73
N LEU A 30 -1.77 -1.98 -30.93
CA LEU A 30 -2.88 -1.07 -30.72
C LEU A 30 -3.23 -0.33 -32.03
N GLN A 31 -2.23 0.16 -32.75
CA GLN A 31 -2.43 0.85 -34.03
C GLN A 31 -3.11 -0.05 -35.07
N GLU A 32 -2.66 -1.30 -35.20
CA GLU A 32 -3.29 -2.25 -36.13
C GLU A 32 -4.71 -2.61 -35.69
N SER A 33 -4.94 -2.80 -34.38
CA SER A 33 -6.26 -3.10 -33.83
C SER A 33 -7.26 -1.97 -34.12
N LEU A 34 -6.85 -0.71 -33.94
CA LEU A 34 -7.68 0.46 -34.26
C LEU A 34 -7.94 0.56 -35.77
N SER A 35 -6.92 0.30 -36.60
CA SER A 35 -7.04 0.32 -38.06
C SER A 35 -8.03 -0.74 -38.56
N LEU A 36 -7.97 -1.95 -38.01
CA LEU A 36 -8.90 -3.03 -38.31
C LEU A 36 -10.32 -2.70 -37.85
N ALA A 37 -10.49 -2.16 -36.64
CA ALA A 37 -11.80 -1.79 -36.12
C ALA A 37 -12.51 -0.74 -37.00
N VAL A 38 -11.75 0.20 -37.60
CA VAL A 38 -12.30 1.15 -38.58
C VAL A 38 -12.68 0.44 -39.89
N LYS A 39 -11.79 -0.41 -40.43
CA LYS A 39 -12.03 -1.14 -41.69
C LYS A 39 -13.22 -2.07 -41.63
N THR A 40 -13.45 -2.74 -40.50
CA THR A 40 -14.57 -3.68 -40.30
C THR A 40 -15.86 -2.99 -39.88
N GLY A 41 -15.85 -1.66 -39.69
CA GLY A 41 -17.01 -0.89 -39.25
C GLY A 41 -17.35 -1.04 -37.76
N ALA A 42 -16.49 -1.69 -36.98
CA ALA A 42 -16.65 -1.83 -35.54
C ALA A 42 -16.43 -0.51 -34.76
N MET A 43 -15.77 0.47 -35.39
CA MET A 43 -15.51 1.80 -34.83
C MET A 43 -15.58 2.87 -35.93
N LYS A 44 -16.10 4.05 -35.64
CA LYS A 44 -16.08 5.17 -36.59
C LYS A 44 -14.73 5.90 -36.51
N PRO A 45 -14.20 6.45 -37.62
CA PRO A 45 -13.00 7.29 -37.58
C PRO A 45 -13.10 8.49 -36.64
N ALA A 46 -14.32 8.97 -36.34
CA ALA A 46 -14.54 10.07 -35.41
C ALA A 46 -14.26 9.68 -33.95
N ASP A 47 -14.41 8.40 -33.61
CA ASP A 47 -14.28 7.90 -32.23
C ASP A 47 -12.83 7.94 -31.75
N THR A 48 -11.83 7.87 -32.65
CA THR A 48 -10.40 7.96 -32.29
C THR A 48 -9.95 9.35 -31.88
N ARG A 49 -10.80 10.38 -32.04
CA ARG A 49 -10.48 11.77 -31.69
C ARG A 49 -10.57 12.05 -30.19
N GLN A 50 -11.29 11.21 -29.45
CA GLN A 50 -11.50 11.38 -28.02
C GLN A 50 -11.23 10.07 -27.30
N VAL A 51 -10.39 10.13 -26.26
CA VAL A 51 -10.15 8.99 -25.38
C VAL A 51 -10.81 9.32 -24.04
N ILE A 52 -11.87 8.58 -23.71
CA ILE A 52 -12.46 8.63 -22.38
C ILE A 52 -11.60 7.75 -21.48
N VAL A 53 -10.62 8.36 -20.82
CA VAL A 53 -9.86 7.70 -19.77
C VAL A 53 -10.67 7.79 -18.49
N ASP A 54 -11.09 6.65 -17.95
CA ASP A 54 -11.57 6.61 -16.58
C ASP A 54 -10.38 6.91 -15.64
N THR A 55 -10.20 8.18 -15.28
CA THR A 55 -9.15 8.61 -14.35
C THR A 55 -9.48 8.27 -12.91
N THR A 56 -10.57 7.54 -12.64
CA THR A 56 -11.14 7.44 -11.31
C THR A 56 -10.81 6.16 -10.55
N VAL A 57 -9.51 5.91 -10.36
CA VAL A 57 -9.03 5.69 -8.99
C VAL A 57 -7.64 6.31 -8.93
N GLN A 58 -7.56 7.60 -8.63
CA GLN A 58 -6.37 8.09 -7.95
C GLN A 58 -6.20 7.16 -6.74
N PRO A 59 -5.11 6.38 -6.60
CA PRO A 59 -4.91 5.64 -5.39
C PRO A 59 -4.78 6.70 -4.32
N LYS A 60 -5.87 6.94 -3.58
CA LYS A 60 -5.81 7.57 -2.28
C LYS A 60 -4.96 6.61 -1.48
N ASN A 61 -3.64 6.80 -1.53
CA ASN A 61 -2.71 6.28 -0.55
C ASN A 61 -2.90 7.05 0.78
N VAL A 62 -4.15 7.42 1.04
CA VAL A 62 -4.70 8.16 2.14
C VAL A 62 -5.59 7.15 2.83
N MET A 63 -5.00 6.48 3.78
CA MET A 63 -5.68 5.54 4.65
C MET A 63 -6.64 6.32 5.55
N PHE A 64 -7.88 5.86 5.72
CA PHE A 64 -8.82 6.52 6.65
C PHE A 64 -8.15 6.70 8.02
N PRO A 65 -8.01 7.95 8.49
CA PRO A 65 -7.13 8.28 9.61
C PRO A 65 -7.79 7.90 10.92
N THR A 66 -7.70 6.63 11.30
CA THR A 66 -7.90 6.27 12.70
C THR A 66 -6.59 6.49 13.44
N ASP A 67 -6.65 7.21 14.56
CA ASP A 67 -5.49 7.49 15.42
C ASP A 67 -4.65 6.24 15.68
N ALA A 68 -5.30 5.10 15.95
CA ALA A 68 -4.63 3.82 16.18
C ALA A 68 -3.73 3.39 15.01
N LYS A 69 -4.22 3.55 13.77
CA LYS A 69 -3.51 3.15 12.55
C LYS A 69 -2.37 4.12 12.23
N LEU A 70 -2.58 5.42 12.44
CA LEU A 70 -1.54 6.44 12.30
C LEU A 70 -0.41 6.26 13.31
N ILE A 71 -0.72 6.05 14.59
CA ILE A 71 0.28 5.78 15.64
C ILE A 71 1.09 4.53 15.32
N HIS A 72 0.42 3.46 14.88
CA HIS A 72 1.10 2.23 14.50
C HIS A 72 2.01 2.45 13.28
N ARG A 73 1.55 3.18 12.26
CA ARG A 73 2.34 3.52 11.06
C ARG A 73 3.55 4.39 11.39
N ALA A 74 3.41 5.38 12.26
CA ALA A 74 4.52 6.21 12.72
C ALA A 74 5.61 5.34 13.34
N ARG A 75 5.25 4.41 14.23
CA ARG A 75 6.19 3.46 14.82
C ARG A 75 6.86 2.58 13.75
N GLU A 76 6.12 2.04 12.79
CA GLU A 76 6.72 1.25 11.68
C GLU A 76 7.75 2.05 10.89
N ARG A 77 7.45 3.33 10.60
CA ARG A 77 8.36 4.21 9.85
C ARG A 77 9.63 4.50 10.66
N LEU A 78 9.50 4.81 11.94
CA LEU A 78 10.66 5.04 12.82
C LEU A 78 11.55 3.80 12.93
N VAL A 79 10.96 2.61 13.12
CA VAL A 79 11.73 1.35 13.19
C VAL A 79 12.45 1.07 11.86
N ARG A 80 11.80 1.36 10.73
CA ARG A 80 12.43 1.19 9.41
C ARG A 80 13.58 2.17 9.21
N LEU A 81 13.40 3.43 9.62
CA LEU A 81 14.43 4.45 9.52
C LEU A 81 15.63 4.08 10.39
N ALA A 82 15.40 3.72 11.65
CA ALA A 82 16.45 3.27 12.57
C ALA A 82 17.26 2.11 11.99
N LYS A 83 16.60 1.12 11.37
CA LYS A 83 17.31 0.02 10.68
C LYS A 83 18.16 0.49 9.50
N ARG A 84 17.67 1.46 8.72
CA ARG A 84 18.41 2.00 7.57
C ARG A 84 19.64 2.80 8.00
N THR A 85 19.55 3.49 9.13
CA THR A 85 20.65 4.30 9.69
C THR A 85 21.56 3.50 10.62
N GLY A 86 21.32 2.21 10.81
CA GLY A 86 22.13 1.37 11.71
C GLY A 86 21.87 1.58 13.21
N LEU A 87 20.81 2.29 13.60
CA LEU A 87 20.44 2.48 15.01
C LEU A 87 19.85 1.20 15.61
N HIS A 88 20.46 0.73 16.69
CA HIS A 88 20.03 -0.43 17.44
C HIS A 88 18.98 -0.05 18.50
N LEU A 89 17.70 -0.19 18.16
CA LEU A 89 16.61 0.03 19.10
C LEU A 89 16.58 -1.05 20.20
N ARG A 90 16.45 -0.63 21.46
CA ARG A 90 16.25 -1.54 22.61
C ARG A 90 15.03 -2.43 22.40
N GLN A 91 13.96 -1.86 21.84
CA GLN A 91 12.75 -2.62 21.50
C GLN A 91 11.98 -1.99 20.34
N SER A 92 11.68 -2.78 19.32
CA SER A 92 10.99 -2.31 18.10
C SER A 92 9.47 -2.41 18.16
N TYR A 93 8.92 -3.18 19.11
CA TYR A 93 7.48 -3.45 19.29
C TYR A 93 6.74 -3.93 18.03
N VAL A 94 7.43 -4.48 17.02
CA VAL A 94 6.83 -4.85 15.73
C VAL A 94 5.70 -5.87 15.90
N ARG A 95 5.96 -6.95 16.64
CA ARG A 95 4.98 -8.02 16.87
C ARG A 95 3.81 -7.54 17.74
N VAL A 96 4.10 -7.01 18.92
CA VAL A 96 3.07 -6.60 19.89
C VAL A 96 2.29 -5.36 19.45
N GLY A 97 2.91 -4.47 18.67
CA GLY A 97 2.23 -3.33 18.07
C GLY A 97 1.19 -3.75 17.04
N LYS A 98 1.44 -4.82 16.28
CA LYS A 98 0.46 -5.37 15.30
C LYS A 98 -0.73 -5.98 16.02
N LEU A 99 -0.46 -6.77 17.06
CA LEU A 99 -1.52 -7.38 17.89
C LEU A 99 -2.39 -6.32 18.58
N ALA A 100 -1.78 -5.24 19.10
CA ALA A 100 -2.50 -4.14 19.71
C ALA A 100 -3.40 -3.39 18.71
N LEU A 101 -2.94 -3.18 17.49
CA LEU A 101 -3.74 -2.57 16.42
C LEU A 101 -4.94 -3.44 16.05
N ILE A 102 -4.73 -4.75 15.84
CA ILE A 102 -5.81 -5.69 15.53
C ILE A 102 -6.84 -5.70 16.66
N SER A 103 -6.38 -5.75 17.91
CA SER A 103 -7.26 -5.70 19.09
C SER A 103 -8.08 -4.42 19.13
N HIS A 104 -7.45 -3.25 18.90
CA HIS A 104 -8.16 -1.98 18.82
C HIS A 104 -9.27 -2.01 17.76
N GLN A 105 -8.96 -2.46 16.55
CA GLN A 105 -9.92 -2.53 15.44
C GLN A 105 -11.09 -3.45 15.76
N ARG A 106 -10.84 -4.64 16.31
CA ARG A 106 -11.89 -5.60 16.70
C ARG A 106 -12.80 -5.05 17.80
N TYR A 107 -12.24 -4.40 18.81
CA TYR A 107 -13.04 -3.80 19.89
C TYR A 107 -13.84 -2.60 19.40
N ALA A 108 -13.25 -1.74 18.55
CA ALA A 108 -13.97 -0.60 17.98
C ALA A 108 -15.14 -1.07 17.09
N HIS A 109 -14.93 -2.09 16.27
CA HIS A 109 -15.98 -2.72 15.47
C HIS A 109 -17.12 -3.26 16.34
N ALA A 110 -16.79 -3.93 17.45
CA ALA A 110 -17.76 -4.44 18.41
C ALA A 110 -18.35 -3.37 19.36
N LYS A 111 -18.09 -2.07 19.12
CA LYS A 111 -18.50 -0.95 19.99
C LYS A 111 -17.99 -1.04 21.45
N GLN A 112 -16.96 -1.85 21.72
CA GLN A 112 -16.32 -2.01 23.03
C GLN A 112 -15.27 -0.92 23.28
N PHE A 113 -15.69 0.35 23.33
CA PHE A 113 -14.77 1.50 23.32
C PHE A 113 -13.81 1.55 24.52
N LYS A 114 -14.22 1.09 25.72
CA LYS A 114 -13.30 1.01 26.87
C LYS A 114 -12.08 0.10 26.57
N ARG A 115 -12.30 -1.04 25.91
CA ARG A 115 -11.22 -1.97 25.51
C ARG A 115 -10.43 -1.44 24.32
N ALA A 116 -11.10 -0.83 23.35
CA ALA A 116 -10.43 -0.15 22.23
C ALA A 116 -9.47 0.93 22.74
N ASN A 117 -9.93 1.81 23.63
CA ASN A 117 -9.12 2.86 24.24
C ASN A 117 -7.92 2.31 25.03
N LYS A 118 -8.06 1.17 25.72
CA LYS A 118 -6.93 0.50 26.38
C LYS A 118 -5.89 0.03 25.37
N ALA A 119 -6.30 -0.51 24.22
CA ALA A 119 -5.40 -0.89 23.14
C ALA A 119 -4.74 0.34 22.48
N LEU A 120 -5.48 1.44 22.30
CA LEU A 120 -4.96 2.70 21.79
C LEU A 120 -3.86 3.27 22.71
N ARG A 121 -4.08 3.27 24.03
CA ARG A 121 -3.07 3.69 25.01
C ARG A 121 -1.78 2.86 24.89
N LYS A 122 -1.90 1.53 24.74
CA LYS A 122 -0.73 0.66 24.50
C LYS A 122 0.03 1.05 23.24
N LEU A 123 -0.66 1.35 22.14
CA LEU A 123 -0.03 1.82 20.91
C LEU A 123 0.72 3.14 21.11
N LYS A 124 0.11 4.11 21.82
CA LYS A 124 0.77 5.38 22.18
C LYS A 124 2.02 5.15 23.02
N THR A 125 1.95 4.25 24.01
CA THR A 125 3.12 3.88 24.84
C THR A 125 4.25 3.27 24.00
N TYR A 126 3.94 2.36 23.08
CA TYR A 126 4.97 1.76 22.22
C TYR A 126 5.65 2.80 21.33
N LEU A 127 4.87 3.67 20.68
CA LEU A 127 5.41 4.75 19.87
C LEU A 127 6.29 5.69 20.72
N GLY A 128 5.80 6.16 21.86
CA GLY A 128 6.54 7.06 22.73
C GLY A 128 7.80 6.43 23.33
N ARG A 129 7.83 5.11 23.54
CA ARG A 129 9.06 4.39 23.93
C ARG A 129 10.07 4.37 22.80
N THR A 130 9.64 4.09 21.57
CA THR A 130 10.52 4.11 20.39
C THR A 130 11.09 5.51 20.14
N ILE A 131 10.27 6.56 20.23
CA ILE A 131 10.73 7.95 20.08
C ILE A 131 11.79 8.29 21.12
N ARG A 132 11.55 7.97 22.40
CA ARG A 132 12.52 8.25 23.47
C ARG A 132 13.81 7.44 23.34
N ASP A 133 13.72 6.21 22.86
CA ASP A 133 14.90 5.38 22.62
C ASP A 133 15.78 5.97 21.52
N ILE A 134 15.16 6.36 20.40
CA ILE A 134 15.85 7.09 19.31
C ILE A 134 16.44 8.39 19.84
N GLY A 135 15.64 9.21 20.54
CA GLY A 135 16.06 10.48 21.12
C GLY A 135 17.29 10.35 22.02
N ARG A 136 17.37 9.30 22.85
CA ARG A 136 18.54 9.05 23.71
C ARG A 136 19.78 8.65 22.94
N GLN A 137 19.62 7.95 21.81
CA GLN A 137 20.76 7.52 20.98
C GLN A 137 21.33 8.66 20.15
N ILE A 138 20.53 9.69 19.84
CA ILE A 138 20.95 10.87 19.09
C ILE A 138 21.35 12.06 19.98
N ALA A 139 21.13 12.00 21.30
CA ALA A 139 21.30 13.10 22.26
C ALA A 139 22.76 13.57 22.50
N GLY A 140 23.66 13.37 21.55
CA GLY A 140 25.01 13.91 21.55
C GLY A 140 25.52 14.28 20.15
N ASP A 141 24.65 14.23 19.14
CA ASP A 141 24.98 14.48 17.74
C ASP A 141 24.45 15.86 17.36
N GLN A 142 25.29 16.90 17.48
CA GLN A 142 24.89 18.32 17.33
C GLN A 142 24.30 18.66 15.94
N GLY A 143 24.45 17.78 14.94
CA GLY A 143 23.81 17.92 13.62
C GLY A 143 22.38 17.35 13.52
N LEU A 144 21.86 16.74 14.58
CA LEU A 144 20.55 16.06 14.61
C LEU A 144 19.60 16.58 15.69
N ASP A 145 20.02 17.55 16.51
CA ASP A 145 19.16 18.27 17.43
C ASP A 145 18.30 19.28 16.64
N ALA A 146 17.01 19.01 16.53
CA ALA A 146 15.99 19.89 15.95
C ALA A 146 14.79 20.01 16.90
#